data_AF-A0A699VB68-F1
#
_entry.id   AF-A0A699VB68-F1
#
_cell.length_a   1.000
_cell.length_b   1.000
_cell.length_c   1.000
_cell.angle_alpha   90.00
_cell.angle_beta   90.00
_cell.angle_gamma   90.00
#
_symmetry.space_group_name_H-M   'P 1'
#
loop_
_entity.id
_entity.type
_entity.pdbx_description
1 polymer ?
#
loop_
_entity_poly.entity_id
_entity_poly.type
_entity_poly.pdbx_seq_one_letter_code
_entity_poly.pdbx_strand_id
1 'polypeptide(L)'
;LIWPSVEVEGVTRLKKYSELSAAEAIQADCDVKATNIIRQGLLPEVYALVSTHKVAKELWECIQMLIQGMSLTKQERECKLYDAFDKFAYQKGETLCEFYLRFSLLLNDMNMYNMKLEQFQVNTKFLNTLPSEWSKFVTDVKLVRDLHTTNVDQLHAYLGQHEYHANEVRLM
;
A
#
# COMPACT_ATOMS: atom_id res chain seq x y z
N LEU A 1 19.33 19.08 19.74
CA LEU A 1 20.18 20.12 20.34
C LEU A 1 21.00 20.80 19.28
N ILE A 2 20.92 22.13 19.20
CA ILE A 2 22.04 22.91 18.71
C ILE A 2 23.05 22.86 19.85
N TRP A 3 24.22 22.25 19.63
CA TRP A 3 25.26 22.19 20.65
C TRP A 3 25.62 23.63 21.10
N PRO A 4 25.74 23.93 22.41
CA PRO A 4 25.91 25.30 22.85
C PRO A 4 27.16 25.93 22.23
N SER A 5 27.01 27.11 21.64
CA SER A 5 28.11 27.88 21.06
C SER A 5 28.53 29.01 22.00
N VAL A 6 29.80 29.38 21.90
CA VAL A 6 30.38 30.53 22.57
C VAL A 6 31.11 31.36 21.52
N GLU A 7 30.93 32.68 21.58
CA GLU A 7 31.77 33.61 20.83
C GLU A 7 33.04 33.88 21.62
N VAL A 8 34.18 33.62 20.99
CA VAL A 8 35.50 33.99 21.51
C VAL A 8 36.18 34.81 20.42
N GLU A 9 36.51 36.06 20.73
CA GLU A 9 37.19 36.98 19.81
C GLU A 9 36.46 37.15 18.45
N GLY A 10 35.13 37.16 18.46
CA GLY A 10 34.31 37.32 17.25
C GLY A 10 34.14 36.05 16.41
N VAL A 11 34.67 34.90 16.87
CA VAL A 11 34.50 33.60 16.23
C VAL A 11 33.58 32.73 17.06
N THR A 12 32.46 32.30 16.46
CA THR A 12 31.52 31.36 17.08
C THR A 12 32.06 29.95 17.00
N ARG A 13 32.38 29.35 18.15
CA ARG A 13 32.76 27.94 18.24
C ARG A 13 31.85 27.18 19.19
N LEU A 14 31.78 25.87 19.02
CA LEU A 14 31.09 24.99 19.97
C LEU A 14 31.83 24.97 21.31
N LYS A 15 31.07 25.03 22.42
CA LYS A 15 31.61 24.85 23.77
C LYS A 15 32.21 23.46 23.91
N LYS A 16 33.32 23.33 24.63
CA LYS A 16 33.79 22.01 25.11
C LYS A 16 32.87 21.54 26.23
N TYR A 17 32.83 20.23 26.50
CA TYR A 17 32.01 19.69 27.59
C TYR A 17 32.35 20.33 28.95
N SER A 18 33.63 20.62 29.19
CA SER A 18 34.11 21.32 30.39
C SER A 18 33.66 22.78 30.51
N GLU A 19 33.15 23.37 29.44
CA GLU A 19 32.67 24.76 29.37
C GLU A 19 31.12 24.81 29.52
N LEU A 20 30.46 23.66 29.69
CA LEU A 20 29.02 23.57 29.87
C LEU A 20 28.65 23.88 31.33
N SER A 21 27.55 24.60 31.50
CA SER A 21 26.85 24.66 32.77
C SER A 21 26.30 23.27 33.15
N ALA A 22 25.98 23.07 34.43
CA ALA A 22 25.41 21.80 34.90
C ALA A 22 24.14 21.40 34.12
N ALA A 23 23.28 22.37 33.78
CA ALA A 23 22.08 22.12 32.99
C ALA A 23 22.40 21.73 31.53
N GLU A 24 23.36 22.40 30.89
CA GLU A 24 23.81 22.06 29.53
C GLU A 24 24.47 20.67 29.47
N ALA A 25 25.23 20.30 30.51
CA ALA A 25 25.87 18.98 30.61
C ALA A 25 24.85 17.85 30.77
N ILE A 26 23.87 18.02 31.68
CA ILE A 26 22.76 17.06 31.85
C ILE A 26 22.01 16.86 30.52
N GLN A 27 21.73 17.97 29.83
CA GLN A 27 21.00 17.93 28.57
C GLN A 27 21.80 17.24 27.45
N ALA A 28 23.12 17.46 27.38
CA ALA A 28 23.99 16.78 26.43
C ALA A 28 24.06 15.27 26.70
N ASP A 29 24.21 14.87 27.96
CA ASP A 29 24.21 13.46 28.36
C ASP A 29 22.90 12.75 27.99
N CYS A 30 21.76 13.43 28.20
CA CYS A 30 20.45 12.92 27.81
C CYS A 30 20.33 12.72 26.29
N ASP A 31 20.84 13.65 25.47
CA ASP A 31 20.78 13.54 24.01
C ASP A 31 21.69 12.43 23.46
N VAL A 32 22.88 12.25 24.06
CA VAL A 32 23.75 11.11 23.74
C VAL A 32 23.06 9.79 24.05
N LYS A 33 22.43 9.68 25.23
CA LYS A 33 21.66 8.48 25.61
C LYS A 33 20.50 8.23 24.67
N ALA A 34 19.70 9.25 24.37
CA ALA A 34 18.56 9.14 23.44
C ALA A 34 19.01 8.74 22.02
N THR A 35 20.08 9.34 21.52
CA THR A 35 20.67 9.01 20.20
C THR A 35 21.09 7.55 20.13
N ASN A 36 21.74 7.04 21.18
CA ASN A 36 22.18 5.65 21.23
C ASN A 36 21.01 4.67 21.30
N ILE A 37 19.99 4.97 22.12
CA ILE A 37 18.77 4.15 22.20
C ILE A 37 18.06 4.09 20.85
N ILE A 38 17.88 5.24 20.18
CA ILE A 38 17.25 5.29 18.86
C ILE A 38 18.05 4.43 17.89
N ARG A 39 19.37 4.62 17.78
CA ARG A 39 20.23 3.86 16.85
C ARG A 39 20.21 2.36 17.08
N GLN A 40 20.17 1.91 18.34
CA GLN A 40 20.12 0.48 18.68
C GLN A 40 18.77 -0.16 18.33
N GLY A 41 17.68 0.62 18.28
CA GLY A 41 16.35 0.14 17.89
C GLY A 41 16.10 0.10 16.38
N LEU A 42 17.02 0.57 15.54
CA LEU A 42 16.82 0.64 14.09
C LEU A 42 17.27 -0.64 13.37
N LEU A 43 16.46 -1.05 12.39
CA LEU A 43 16.89 -2.02 11.39
C LEU A 43 18.05 -1.44 10.54
N PRO A 44 18.98 -2.28 10.05
CA PRO A 44 20.16 -1.83 9.30
C PRO A 44 19.83 -0.91 8.11
N GLU A 45 18.73 -1.17 7.41
CA GLU A 45 18.28 -0.42 6.24
C GLU A 45 17.83 1.00 6.62
N VAL A 46 17.11 1.14 7.75
CA VAL A 46 16.67 2.44 8.26
C VAL A 46 17.85 3.21 8.86
N TYR A 47 18.77 2.51 9.53
CA TYR A 47 19.99 3.11 10.08
C TYR A 47 20.84 3.78 8.99
N ALA A 48 21.05 3.12 7.85
CA ALA A 48 21.81 3.66 6.73
C ALA A 48 21.24 4.98 6.17
N LEU A 49 19.92 5.17 6.27
CA LEU A 49 19.24 6.39 5.80
C LEU A 49 19.38 7.56 6.78
N VAL A 50 19.54 7.29 8.08
CA VAL A 50 19.56 8.32 9.13
C VAL A 50 20.93 8.55 9.75
N SER A 51 21.96 7.79 9.33
CA SER A 51 23.30 7.78 9.93
C SER A 51 24.05 9.11 9.88
N THR A 52 23.66 10.03 9.00
CA THR A 52 24.22 11.37 8.85
C THR A 52 23.81 12.33 9.96
N HIS A 53 22.70 12.04 10.66
CA HIS A 53 22.17 12.88 11.73
C HIS A 53 22.85 12.54 13.07
N LYS A 54 23.25 13.58 13.81
CA LYS A 54 24.05 13.45 15.03
C LYS A 54 23.25 13.65 16.32
N VAL A 55 22.05 14.20 16.19
CA VAL A 55 21.22 14.66 17.30
C VAL A 55 19.96 13.82 17.39
N ALA A 56 19.56 13.43 18.61
CA ALA A 56 18.41 12.55 18.83
C ALA A 56 17.12 13.09 18.20
N LYS A 57 16.88 14.40 18.31
CA LYS A 57 15.72 15.08 17.73
C LYS A 57 15.65 14.93 16.20
N GLU A 58 16.74 15.22 15.51
CA GLU A 58 16.81 15.13 14.03
C GLU A 58 16.64 13.69 13.56
N LEU A 59 17.29 12.75 14.26
CA LEU A 59 17.11 11.31 14.06
C LEU A 59 15.64 10.92 14.18
N TRP A 60 14.98 11.34 15.26
CA TRP A 60 13.58 11.03 15.50
C TRP A 60 12.65 11.64 14.43
N GLU A 61 12.84 12.91 14.08
CA GLU A 61 12.05 13.58 13.04
C GLU A 61 12.24 12.91 11.67
N CYS A 62 13.46 12.52 11.32
CA CYS A 62 13.75 11.80 10.08
C CYS A 62 13.09 10.40 10.07
N ILE A 63 13.16 9.66 11.18
CA ILE A 63 12.47 8.37 11.33
C ILE A 63 10.96 8.55 11.20
N GLN A 64 10.37 9.57 11.82
CA GLN A 64 8.94 9.84 11.69
C GLN A 64 8.55 10.11 10.23
N MET A 65 9.33 10.92 9.51
CA MET A 65 9.11 11.17 8.09
C MET A 65 9.23 9.90 7.25
N LEU A 66 10.25 9.07 7.50
CA LEU A 66 10.45 7.80 6.80
C LEU A 66 9.30 6.83 7.07
N ILE A 67 8.87 6.68 8.32
CA ILE A 67 7.77 5.79 8.70
C ILE A 67 6.44 6.30 8.15
N GLN A 68 6.18 7.60 8.20
CA GLN A 68 5.00 8.21 7.58
C GLN A 68 5.00 8.04 6.06
N GLY A 69 6.16 8.08 5.41
CA GLY A 69 6.32 7.78 3.98
C GLY A 69 6.23 6.29 3.64
N MET A 70 6.46 5.39 4.60
CA MET A 70 6.38 3.94 4.42
C MET A 70 4.99 3.37 4.75
N SER A 71 4.27 3.95 5.71
CA SER A 71 2.90 3.55 6.03
C SER A 71 1.94 4.18 5.04
N LEU A 72 1.39 3.39 4.12
CA LEU A 72 0.27 3.84 3.29
C LEU A 72 -0.87 4.27 4.21
N THR A 73 -1.25 5.54 4.08
CA THR A 73 -2.48 6.08 4.67
C THR A 73 -3.67 5.28 4.16
N LYS A 74 -4.77 5.32 4.91
CA LYS A 74 -6.02 4.67 4.49
C LYS A 74 -6.41 5.07 3.05
N GLN A 75 -6.32 6.36 2.74
CA GLN A 75 -6.64 6.90 1.42
C GLN A 75 -5.73 6.35 0.32
N GLU A 76 -4.42 6.26 0.54
CA GLU A 76 -3.51 5.69 -0.46
C GLU A 76 -3.76 4.21 -0.71
N ARG A 77 -4.20 3.45 0.30
CA ARG A 77 -4.61 2.05 0.13
C ARG A 77 -5.89 1.95 -0.69
N GLU A 78 -6.88 2.80 -0.41
CA GLU A 78 -8.11 2.89 -1.20
C GLU A 78 -7.81 3.25 -2.66
N CYS A 79 -6.93 4.22 -2.93
CA CYS A 79 -6.47 4.55 -4.29
C CYS A 79 -5.83 3.35 -4.99
N LYS A 80 -4.92 2.63 -4.32
CA LYS A 80 -4.28 1.44 -4.88
C LYS A 80 -5.27 0.34 -5.22
N LEU A 81 -6.29 0.13 -4.37
CA LEU A 81 -7.34 -0.87 -4.61
C LEU A 81 -8.26 -0.45 -5.77
N TYR A 82 -8.62 0.83 -5.87
CA TYR A 82 -9.35 1.35 -7.02
C TYR A 82 -8.56 1.16 -8.32
N ASP A 83 -7.27 1.48 -8.33
CA ASP A 83 -6.39 1.28 -9.48
C ASP A 83 -6.29 -0.21 -9.86
N ALA A 84 -6.18 -1.09 -8.86
CA ALA A 84 -6.15 -2.54 -9.07
C ALA A 84 -7.46 -3.06 -9.66
N PHE A 85 -8.60 -2.54 -9.21
CA PHE A 85 -9.92 -2.84 -9.76
C PHE A 85 -10.06 -2.32 -11.19
N ASP A 86 -9.71 -1.07 -11.46
CA ASP A 86 -9.80 -0.48 -12.79
C ASP A 86 -8.89 -1.20 -13.81
N LYS A 87 -7.68 -1.58 -13.40
CA LYS A 87 -6.71 -2.29 -14.25
C LYS A 87 -6.88 -3.82 -14.21
N PHE A 88 -7.87 -4.33 -13.48
CA PHE A 88 -8.09 -5.77 -13.39
C PHE A 88 -8.35 -6.34 -14.78
N ALA A 89 -7.58 -7.37 -15.12
CA ALA A 89 -7.55 -7.97 -16.45
C ALA A 89 -7.47 -9.49 -16.34
N TYR A 90 -8.02 -10.17 -17.34
CA TYR A 90 -7.86 -11.61 -17.50
C TYR A 90 -6.41 -11.92 -17.89
N GLN A 91 -5.76 -12.83 -17.18
CA GLN A 91 -4.37 -13.23 -17.40
C GLN A 91 -4.27 -14.32 -18.46
N LYS A 92 -3.23 -14.24 -19.28
CA LYS A 92 -3.01 -15.25 -20.31
C LYS A 92 -2.74 -16.61 -19.66
N GLY A 93 -3.59 -17.59 -19.98
CA GLY A 93 -3.46 -18.96 -19.50
C GLY A 93 -4.14 -19.25 -18.18
N GLU A 94 -4.74 -18.25 -17.51
CA GLU A 94 -5.56 -18.53 -16.32
C GLU A 94 -6.88 -19.21 -16.73
N THR A 95 -7.42 -20.01 -15.83
CA THR A 95 -8.75 -20.64 -15.92
C THR A 95 -9.84 -19.69 -15.42
N LEU A 96 -11.10 -19.97 -15.74
CA LEU A 96 -12.22 -19.16 -15.22
C LEU A 96 -12.26 -19.16 -13.68
N CYS A 97 -11.93 -20.30 -13.07
CA CYS A 97 -11.89 -20.45 -11.61
C CYS A 97 -10.78 -19.59 -10.98
N GLU A 98 -9.57 -19.58 -11.54
CA GLU A 98 -8.46 -18.73 -11.06
C GLU A 98 -8.78 -17.24 -11.20
N PHE A 99 -9.37 -16.86 -12.34
CA PHE A 99 -9.87 -15.51 -12.57
C PHE A 99 -10.90 -15.09 -11.51
N TYR A 100 -11.89 -15.94 -11.26
CA TYR A 100 -12.93 -15.71 -10.24
C TYR A 100 -12.33 -15.56 -8.84
N LEU A 101 -11.41 -16.43 -8.45
CA LEU A 101 -10.75 -16.34 -7.14
C LEU A 101 -9.97 -15.04 -6.98
N ARG A 102 -9.20 -14.62 -8.01
CA ARG A 102 -8.49 -13.33 -8.02
C ARG A 102 -9.44 -12.15 -7.89
N PHE A 103 -10.55 -12.18 -8.63
CA PHE A 103 -11.55 -11.12 -8.58
C PHE A 103 -12.24 -11.03 -7.21
N SER A 104 -12.63 -12.17 -6.65
CA SER A 104 -13.26 -12.25 -5.32
C SER A 104 -12.33 -11.80 -4.20
N LEU A 105 -11.04 -12.13 -4.27
CA LEU A 105 -10.04 -11.63 -3.32
C LEU A 105 -9.93 -10.11 -3.37
N LEU A 106 -9.89 -9.53 -4.58
CA LEU A 106 -9.86 -8.07 -4.74
C LEU A 106 -11.12 -7.40 -4.16
N LEU A 107 -12.30 -7.95 -4.39
CA LEU A 107 -13.54 -7.44 -3.81
C LEU A 107 -13.54 -7.52 -2.28
N ASN A 108 -13.01 -8.60 -1.72
CA ASN A 108 -12.89 -8.76 -0.27
C ASN A 108 -11.96 -7.71 0.33
N ASP A 109 -10.82 -7.45 -0.31
CA ASP A 109 -9.89 -6.40 0.10
C ASP A 109 -10.56 -5.02 0.07
N MET A 110 -11.30 -4.71 -1.01
CA MET A 110 -12.06 -3.45 -1.11
C MET A 110 -13.13 -3.32 -0.02
N ASN A 111 -13.87 -4.39 0.27
CA ASN A 111 -14.88 -4.42 1.32
C ASN A 111 -14.29 -4.22 2.71
N MET A 112 -13.09 -4.75 2.98
CA MET A 112 -12.39 -4.55 4.25
C MET A 112 -12.14 -3.06 4.57
N TYR A 113 -11.96 -2.23 3.53
CA TYR A 113 -11.81 -0.78 3.66
C TYR A 113 -13.13 -0.01 3.58
N ASN A 114 -14.28 -0.68 3.54
CA ASN A 114 -15.63 -0.11 3.34
C ASN A 114 -15.78 0.67 2.02
N MET A 115 -15.05 0.26 0.97
CA MET A 115 -15.22 0.83 -0.37
C MET A 115 -16.54 0.31 -0.96
N LYS A 116 -17.48 1.22 -1.23
CA LYS A 116 -18.80 0.86 -1.76
C LYS A 116 -18.77 0.81 -3.28
N LEU A 117 -18.78 -0.39 -3.86
CA LEU A 117 -19.07 -0.60 -5.27
C LEU A 117 -20.52 -1.06 -5.43
N GLU A 118 -21.23 -0.50 -6.41
CA GLU A 118 -22.56 -0.99 -6.75
C GLU A 118 -22.45 -2.36 -7.43
N GLN A 119 -23.42 -3.24 -7.17
CA GLN A 119 -23.43 -4.60 -7.75
C GLN A 119 -23.34 -4.57 -9.29
N PHE A 120 -24.00 -3.59 -9.92
CA PHE A 120 -23.93 -3.37 -11.35
C PHE A 120 -22.49 -3.09 -11.85
N GLN A 121 -21.72 -2.29 -11.11
CA GLN A 121 -20.33 -1.97 -11.45
C GLN A 121 -19.45 -3.21 -11.33
N VAL A 122 -19.62 -3.98 -10.25
CA VAL A 122 -18.89 -5.23 -10.01
C VAL A 122 -19.17 -6.24 -11.13
N ASN A 123 -20.45 -6.48 -11.43
CA ASN A 123 -20.87 -7.43 -12.45
C ASN A 123 -20.43 -7.02 -13.85
N THR A 124 -20.59 -5.75 -14.19
CA THR A 124 -20.14 -5.20 -15.47
C THR A 124 -18.63 -5.35 -15.62
N LYS A 125 -17.86 -5.07 -14.57
CA LYS A 125 -16.41 -5.24 -14.58
C LYS A 125 -16.03 -6.70 -14.78
N PHE A 126 -16.62 -7.62 -14.00
CA PHE A 126 -16.36 -9.06 -14.12
C PHE A 126 -16.58 -9.56 -15.54
N LEU A 127 -17.74 -9.26 -16.13
CA LEU A 127 -18.11 -9.71 -17.48
C LEU A 127 -17.28 -9.07 -18.59
N ASN A 128 -17.00 -7.78 -18.50
CA ASN A 128 -16.21 -7.06 -19.53
C ASN A 128 -14.72 -7.43 -19.51
N THR A 129 -14.24 -8.04 -18.43
CA THR A 129 -12.83 -8.44 -18.30
C THR A 129 -12.57 -9.80 -18.92
N LEU A 130 -13.60 -10.62 -19.13
CA LEU A 130 -13.46 -11.93 -19.76
C LEU A 130 -12.96 -11.80 -21.21
N PRO A 131 -12.15 -12.76 -21.69
CA PRO A 131 -11.59 -12.69 -23.03
C PRO A 131 -12.66 -13.01 -24.09
N SER A 132 -12.36 -12.72 -25.35
CA SER A 132 -13.35 -12.65 -26.43
C SER A 132 -14.08 -13.97 -26.71
N GLU A 133 -13.51 -15.10 -26.33
CA GLU A 133 -14.11 -16.44 -26.44
C GLU A 133 -15.38 -16.55 -25.59
N TRP A 134 -15.53 -15.72 -24.56
CA TRP A 134 -16.72 -15.65 -23.71
C TRP A 134 -17.78 -14.66 -24.20
N SER A 135 -17.52 -13.93 -25.28
CA SER A 135 -18.36 -12.81 -25.75
C SER A 135 -19.84 -13.17 -25.94
N LYS A 136 -20.12 -14.36 -26.48
CA LYS A 136 -21.49 -14.87 -26.63
C LYS A 136 -22.19 -14.99 -25.28
N PHE A 137 -21.57 -15.66 -24.31
CA PHE A 137 -22.15 -15.88 -22.98
C PHE A 137 -22.28 -14.57 -22.19
N VAL A 138 -21.33 -13.65 -22.36
CA VAL A 138 -21.41 -12.30 -21.77
C VAL A 138 -22.62 -11.54 -22.29
N THR A 139 -22.89 -11.58 -23.60
CA THR A 139 -24.07 -10.96 -24.20
C THR A 139 -25.36 -11.59 -23.67
N ASP A 140 -25.42 -12.93 -23.61
CA ASP A 140 -26.60 -13.64 -23.11
C ASP A 140 -26.90 -13.26 -21.65
N VAL A 141 -25.89 -13.18 -20.80
CA VAL A 141 -26.04 -12.72 -19.41
C VAL A 141 -26.59 -11.31 -19.35
N LYS A 142 -26.03 -10.37 -20.13
CA LYS A 142 -26.45 -8.96 -20.13
C LYS A 142 -27.90 -8.76 -20.62
N LEU A 143 -28.40 -9.66 -21.46
CA LEU A 143 -29.78 -9.60 -21.97
C LEU A 143 -30.78 -10.25 -21.02
N VAL A 144 -30.40 -11.33 -20.36
CA VAL A 144 -31.35 -12.19 -19.62
C VAL A 144 -31.32 -11.91 -18.11
N ARG A 145 -30.19 -11.48 -17.55
CA ARG A 145 -30.02 -11.29 -16.11
C ARG A 145 -30.01 -9.82 -15.72
N ASP A 146 -30.62 -9.53 -14.58
CA ASP A 146 -30.50 -8.22 -13.96
C ASP A 146 -29.15 -8.07 -13.25
N LEU A 147 -28.28 -7.23 -13.81
CA LEU A 147 -26.95 -6.97 -13.28
C LEU A 147 -26.96 -6.16 -11.97
N HIS A 148 -28.08 -5.57 -11.57
CA HIS A 148 -28.19 -4.86 -10.30
C HIS A 148 -28.40 -5.80 -9.10
N THR A 149 -28.96 -6.99 -9.34
CA THR A 149 -29.35 -7.93 -8.27
C THR A 149 -28.62 -9.26 -8.31
N THR A 150 -28.12 -9.66 -9.48
CA THR A 150 -27.31 -10.88 -9.63
C THR A 150 -25.98 -10.73 -8.88
N ASN A 151 -25.52 -11.74 -8.15
CA ASN A 151 -24.20 -11.71 -7.53
C ASN A 151 -23.13 -12.38 -8.43
N VAL A 152 -21.85 -12.12 -8.14
CA VAL A 152 -20.73 -12.66 -8.95
C VAL A 152 -20.70 -14.18 -8.94
N ASP A 153 -21.06 -14.82 -7.83
CA ASP A 153 -21.06 -16.28 -7.69
C ASP A 153 -22.05 -16.94 -8.68
N GLN A 154 -23.22 -16.33 -8.87
CA GLN A 154 -24.23 -16.77 -9.84
C GLN A 154 -23.72 -16.59 -11.27
N LEU A 155 -23.01 -15.49 -11.56
CA LEU A 155 -22.39 -15.29 -12.87
C LEU A 155 -21.30 -16.34 -13.14
N HIS A 156 -20.43 -16.58 -12.16
CA HIS A 156 -19.39 -17.60 -12.25
C HIS A 156 -19.98 -19.00 -12.45
N ALA A 157 -21.02 -19.37 -11.69
CA ALA A 157 -21.70 -20.66 -11.84
C ALA A 157 -22.31 -20.84 -13.23
N TYR A 158 -22.91 -19.79 -13.80
CA TYR A 158 -23.46 -19.82 -15.16
C TYR A 158 -22.35 -19.99 -16.20
N LEU A 159 -21.28 -19.21 -16.11
CA LEU A 159 -20.15 -19.29 -17.05
C LEU A 159 -19.43 -20.65 -16.96
N GLY A 160 -19.29 -21.22 -15.76
CA GLY A 160 -18.70 -22.55 -15.55
C GLY A 160 -19.44 -23.66 -16.30
N GLN A 161 -20.76 -23.56 -16.46
CA GLN A 161 -21.55 -24.52 -17.27
C GLN A 161 -21.20 -24.48 -18.76
N HIS A 162 -20.62 -23.36 -19.22
CA HIS A 162 -20.30 -23.10 -20.62
C HIS A 162 -18.79 -23.10 -20.90
N GLU A 163 -17.96 -23.44 -19.91
CA GLU A 163 -16.50 -23.37 -20.01
C GLU A 163 -15.93 -24.29 -21.10
N TYR A 164 -16.51 -25.47 -21.32
CA TYR A 164 -16.11 -26.36 -22.41
C TYR A 164 -16.25 -25.69 -23.78
N HIS A 165 -17.39 -25.03 -24.04
CA HIS A 165 -17.65 -24.36 -25.31
C HIS A 165 -16.76 -23.13 -25.52
N ALA A 166 -16.49 -22.36 -24.46
CA ALA A 166 -15.57 -21.23 -24.51
C ALA A 166 -14.13 -21.69 -24.81
N ASN A 167 -13.70 -22.82 -24.24
CA ASN A 167 -12.37 -23.39 -24.47
C ASN A 167 -12.21 -23.96 -25.89
N GLU A 168 -13.26 -24.49 -26.52
CA GLU A 168 -13.22 -24.89 -27.94
C GLU A 168 -12.95 -23.69 -28.84
N VAL A 169 -13.63 -22.56 -28.62
CA VAL A 169 -13.41 -21.32 -29.39
C VAL A 169 -11.98 -20.79 -29.24
N ARG A 170 -11.36 -20.98 -28.07
CA ARG A 170 -9.96 -20.58 -27.81
C ARG A 170 -8.93 -21.37 -28.62
N LEU A 171 -9.26 -22.59 -29.01
CA LEU A 171 -8.35 -23.52 -29.71
C LEU A 171 -8.48 -23.45 -31.24
N MET A 172 -9.48 -22.74 -31.76
CA MET A 172 -9.70 -22.49 -33.19
C MET A 172 -8.96 -21.24 -33.66
#